data_AF-A0A243P7U3-F1
#
_entry.id   AF-A0A243P7U3-F1
#
_cell.length_a   1.000
_cell.length_b   1.000
_cell.length_c   1.000
_cell.angle_alpha   90.00
_cell.angle_beta   90.00
_cell.angle_gamma   90.00
#
_symmetry.space_group_name_H-M   'P 1'
#
loop_
_entity.id
_entity.type
_entity.pdbx_description
1 polymer ?
#
loop_
_entity_poly.entity_id
_entity_poly.type
_entity_poly.pdbx_seq_one_letter_code
_entity_poly.pdbx_strand_id
1 'polypeptide(L)' 'MRTSSQHSLQSFRVDIHFFSGSDLYACETYQIDAPDWYRAEQQALQLSGESAYDNSRVPDLRRTATSSLA' A
#
# COMPACT_ATOMS: atom_id res chain seq x y z
N MET A 1 -1.23 0.42 -36.08
CA MET A 1 -1.61 1.38 -35.02
C MET A 1 -1.60 0.64 -33.70
N ARG A 2 -0.72 1.00 -32.76
CA ARG A 2 -0.79 0.45 -31.39
C ARG A 2 -1.86 1.25 -30.66
N THR A 3 -2.95 0.59 -30.27
CA THR A 3 -3.91 1.16 -29.32
C THR A 3 -3.18 1.30 -28.00
N SER A 4 -2.69 2.51 -27.71
CA SER A 4 -2.34 2.88 -26.34
C SER A 4 -3.64 2.86 -25.55
N SER A 5 -3.90 1.73 -24.90
CA SER A 5 -4.88 1.64 -23.82
C SER A 5 -4.39 2.61 -22.75
N GLN A 6 -4.86 3.86 -22.81
CA GLN A 6 -4.81 4.77 -21.68
C GLN A 6 -5.68 4.10 -20.62
N HIS A 7 -5.08 3.23 -19.80
CA HIS A 7 -5.71 2.84 -18.56
C HIS A 7 -5.84 4.12 -17.75
N SER A 8 -7.06 4.65 -17.69
CA SER A 8 -7.37 5.79 -16.84
C SER A 8 -6.93 5.42 -15.42
N LEU A 9 -5.92 6.12 -14.94
CA LEU A 9 -5.49 5.97 -13.55
C LEU A 9 -6.61 6.49 -12.66
N GLN A 10 -6.90 5.72 -11.62
CA GLN A 10 -7.81 6.11 -10.55
C GLN A 10 -6.96 6.38 -9.31
N SER A 11 -7.36 7.37 -8.52
CA SER A 11 -6.74 7.65 -7.25
C SER A 11 -7.31 6.70 -6.20
N PHE A 12 -6.43 5.92 -5.58
CA PHE A 12 -6.77 5.04 -4.47
C PHE A 12 -6.15 5.57 -3.19
N ARG A 13 -6.94 5.57 -2.11
CA ARG A 13 -6.45 5.69 -0.76
C ARG A 13 -6.12 4.29 -0.26
N VAL A 14 -4.84 4.04 0.03
CA VAL A 14 -4.37 2.76 0.52
C VAL A 14 -3.88 2.90 1.96
N ASP A 15 -4.52 2.18 2.87
CA ASP A 15 -4.13 2.13 4.26
C ASP A 15 -3.23 0.90 4.48
N ILE A 16 -1.98 1.14 4.87
CA ILE A 16 -1.02 0.12 5.29
C ILE A 16 -1.12 -0.04 6.79
N HIS A 17 -1.39 -1.26 7.21
CA HIS A 17 -1.44 -1.65 8.61
C HIS A 17 -0.19 -2.44 8.96
N PHE A 18 0.53 -1.99 9.98
CA PHE A 18 1.74 -2.65 10.49
C PHE A 18 1.43 -3.42 11.77
N PHE A 19 1.77 -4.70 11.75
CA PHE A 19 1.53 -5.63 12.84
C PHE A 19 2.83 -6.15 13.41
N SER A 20 2.85 -6.36 14.73
CA SER A 20 3.87 -7.15 15.43
C SER A 20 3.18 -8.38 15.97
N GLY A 21 3.37 -9.52 15.30
CA GLY A 21 2.59 -10.72 15.59
C GLY A 21 1.10 -10.52 15.30
N SER A 22 0.29 -10.44 16.36
CA SER A 22 -1.17 -10.24 16.25
C SER A 22 -1.60 -8.80 16.53
N ASP A 23 -0.69 -7.94 16.97
CA ASP A 23 -0.99 -6.60 17.44
C ASP A 23 -0.73 -5.57 16.34
N LEU A 24 -1.77 -4.80 16.00
CA LEU A 24 -1.65 -3.62 15.14
C LEU A 24 -1.00 -2.49 15.94
N TYR A 25 0.17 -2.01 15.51
CA TYR A 25 0.88 -0.94 16.24
C TYR A 25 0.98 0.37 15.46
N ALA A 26 0.84 0.34 14.13
CA ALA A 26 0.85 1.54 13.31
C ALA A 26 -0.03 1.38 12.06
N CYS A 27 -0.54 2.51 11.57
CA CYS A 27 -1.16 2.61 10.27
C CYS A 27 -0.60 3.80 9.51
N GLU A 28 -0.53 3.66 8.19
CA GLU A 28 -0.04 4.69 7.30
C GLU A 28 -0.88 4.73 6.04
N THR A 29 -1.34 5.92 5.66
CA THR A 29 -2.20 6.10 4.50
C THR A 29 -1.40 6.68 3.35
N TYR A 30 -1.54 6.08 2.18
CA TYR A 30 -0.97 6.54 0.92
C TYR A 30 -2.06 6.90 -0.08
N GLN A 31 -1.86 7.97 -0.86
CA GLN A 31 -2.63 8.23 -2.07
C GLN A 31 -1.83 7.75 -3.27
N ILE A 32 -2.36 6.79 -4.02
CA ILE A 32 -1.70 6.16 -5.15
C ILE A 32 -2.60 6.25 -6.38
N ASP A 33 -2.09 6.84 -7.46
CA ASP A 33 -2.73 6.79 -8.76
C ASP A 33 -2.33 5.50 -9.48
N ALA A 34 -3.29 4.61 -9.69
CA ALA A 34 -3.07 3.30 -10.27
C ALA A 34 -4.20 2.90 -11.24
N PRO A 35 -3.94 2.00 -12.20
CA PRO A 35 -4.98 1.52 -13.11
C PRO A 35 -6.04 0.67 -12.39
N ASP A 36 -5.68 0.06 -11.26
CA ASP A 36 -6.53 -0.80 -10.45
C ASP A 36 -6.07 -0.81 -8.99
N TRP A 37 -6.97 -1.24 -8.10
CA TRP A 37 -6.77 -1.29 -6.65
C TRP A 37 -5.58 -2.17 -6.25
N TYR A 38 -5.35 -3.27 -6.96
CA TYR A 38 -4.29 -4.22 -6.65
C TYR A 38 -2.92 -3.62 -6.94
N ARG A 39 -2.78 -2.88 -8.05
CA ARG A 39 -1.57 -2.08 -8.34
C ARG A 39 -1.34 -1.00 -7.30
N ALA A 40 -2.39 -0.33 -6.82
CA ALA A 40 -2.28 0.66 -5.75
C ALA A 40 -1.74 0.04 -4.46
N GLU A 41 -2.28 -1.13 -4.06
CA GLU A 41 -1.84 -1.86 -2.87
C GLU A 41 -0.38 -2.33 -2.97
N GLN A 42 0.03 -2.89 -4.11
CA GLN A 42 1.43 -3.29 -4.32
C GLN A 42 2.39 -2.11 -4.21
N GLN A 43 2.04 -0.97 -4.81
CA GLN A 43 2.87 0.23 -4.76
C GLN A 43 2.94 0.80 -3.34
N ALA A 44 1.82 0.86 -2.61
CA ALA A 44 1.79 1.28 -1.22
C ALA A 44 2.61 0.34 -0.31
N LEU A 45 2.56 -0.97 -0.53
CA LEU A 45 3.39 -1.94 0.19
C LEU A 45 4.89 -1.71 -0.08
N GLN A 46 5.25 -1.37 -1.31
CA GLN A 46 6.63 -1.07 -1.66
C GLN A 46 7.12 0.21 -0.97
N LEU A 47 6.30 1.27 -0.98
CA LEU A 47 6.59 2.53 -0.26
C LEU A 47 6.68 2.31 1.25
N SER A 48 5.81 1.47 1.81
CA SER A 48 5.79 1.17 3.24
C SER A 48 7.07 0.49 3.75
N GLY A 49 7.88 -0.11 2.86
CA GLY A 49 9.18 -0.69 3.21
C GLY A 49 10.25 0.35 3.56
N GLU A 50 10.03 1.62 3.20
CA GLU A 50 10.90 2.74 3.59
C GLU A 50 10.31 3.54 4.76
N SER A 51 9.14 3.13 5.27
CA SER A 51 8.50 3.80 6.40
C SER A 51 9.29 3.59 7.70
N ALA A 52 9.22 4.56 8.60
CA ALA A 52 9.80 4.46 9.94
C ALA A 52 9.21 3.28 10.74
N TYR A 53 8.01 2.82 10.36
CA TYR A 53 7.36 1.66 10.97
C TYR A 53 7.88 0.32 10.44
N ASP A 54 8.57 0.26 9.29
CA ASP A 54 9.18 -0.96 8.76
C ASP A 54 10.54 -1.25 9.42
N ASN A 55 10.48 -1.67 10.68
CA ASN A 55 11.67 -1.85 11.51
C ASN A 55 11.93 -3.34 11.75
N SER A 56 13.09 -3.83 11.31
CA SER A 56 13.53 -5.23 11.47
C SER A 56 13.64 -5.71 12.93
N ARG A 57 13.59 -4.79 13.90
CA ARG A 57 13.54 -5.10 15.33
C ARG A 57 12.14 -5.49 15.82
N VAL A 58 11.10 -5.21 15.03
CA VAL A 58 9.72 -5.59 15.37
C VAL A 58 9.56 -7.09 15.18
N PRO A 59 9.21 -7.86 16.22
CA PRO A 59 9.03 -9.29 16.10
C PRO A 59 7.80 -9.62 15.26
N ASP A 60 7.95 -10.62 14.37
CA ASP A 60 6.92 -11.06 13.42
C ASP A 60 6.25 -9.88 12.69
N LEU A 61 7.08 -9.03 12.10
CA LEU A 61 6.63 -7.84 11.37
C LEU A 61 5.83 -8.25 10.15
N ARG A 62 4.56 -7.83 10.12
CA ARG A 62 3.64 -8.06 9.00
C ARG A 62 3.02 -6.75 8.55
N ARG A 63 2.83 -6.63 7.24
CA ARG A 63 2.18 -5.48 6.61
C ARG A 63 1.00 -5.96 5.80
N THR A 64 -0.13 -5.29 5.91
CA THR A 64 -1.29 -5.53 5.05
C THR A 64 -1.76 -4.23 4.45
N ALA A 65 -2.03 -4.23 3.16
CA ALA A 65 -2.62 -3.10 2.47
C ALA A 65 -4.14 -3.29 2.36
N THR A 66 -4.88 -2.20 2.44
CA THR A 66 -6.29 -2.16 2.11
C THR A 66 -6.55 -0.90 1.32
N SER A 67 -7.02 -1.05 0.10
CA SER A 67 -7.34 0.05 -0.79
C SER A 67 -8.83 0.41 -0.76
N SER A 68 -9.09 1.70 -0.91
CA SER A 68 -10.41 2.28 -1.15
C SER A 68 -10.29 3.36 -2.22
N LEU A 69 -11.36 3.63 -2.95
CA LEU A 69 -11.38 4.75 -3.90
C LEU A 69 -11.33 6.06 -3.10
N ALA A 70 -10.42 6.96 -3.49
CA ALA A 70 -10.17 8.23 -2.82
C ALA A 70 -11.24 9.29 -3.12
#